data_AF-A0AAF3ELB5-F1
#
_entry.id   AF-A0AAF3ELB5-F1
#
_cell.length_a   1.000
_cell.length_b   1.000
_cell.length_c   1.000
_cell.angle_alpha   90.00
_cell.angle_beta   90.00
_cell.angle_gamma   90.00
#
_symmetry.space_group_name_H-M   'P 1'
#
loop_
_entity.id
_entity.type
_entity.pdbx_description
1 polymer ?
#
loop_
_entity_poly.entity_id
_entity_poly.type
_entity_poly.pdbx_seq_one_letter_code
_entity_poly.pdbx_strand_id
1 'polypeptide(L)'
;MPKRLNEVILAKGEMSDKPESSKTRLEEDIIEPLFQKDFLSQLPEEIAYRIIAYLTPCDLTVCAGVLRTWQRLCEDDRMWRPKCLEKGYVKFDAPRCVSVLSK
;
A
#
# COMPACT_ATOMS: atom_id res chain seq x y z
N MET A 1 -0.92 24.65 -6.49
CA MET A 1 -1.22 23.35 -7.12
C MET A 1 -0.52 22.23 -6.34
N PRO A 2 -1.22 21.11 -6.10
CA PRO A 2 -2.17 20.97 -5.02
C PRO A 2 -1.47 20.88 -3.63
N LYS A 3 -2.14 21.47 -2.65
CA LYS A 3 -1.67 21.64 -1.28
C LYS A 3 -1.68 20.29 -0.57
N ARG A 4 -0.62 20.04 0.21
CA ARG A 4 -0.42 18.81 0.97
C ARG A 4 -1.62 18.59 1.88
N LEU A 5 -2.08 17.35 1.87
CA LEU A 5 -3.29 16.78 2.47
C LEU A 5 -3.31 16.82 4.01
N ASN A 6 -2.72 17.83 4.64
CA ASN A 6 -2.62 17.98 6.09
C ASN A 6 -3.66 18.97 6.66
N GLU A 7 -4.48 19.61 5.81
CA GLU A 7 -5.51 20.58 6.25
C GLU A 7 -6.90 19.98 6.46
N VAL A 8 -7.15 18.70 6.12
CA VAL A 8 -8.51 18.14 6.12
C VAL A 8 -8.91 17.48 7.47
N ILE A 9 -8.03 17.45 8.47
CA ILE A 9 -8.37 16.86 9.79
C ILE A 9 -8.98 17.90 10.75
N LEU A 10 -8.93 19.21 10.46
CA LEU A 10 -9.23 20.25 11.46
C LEU A 10 -10.70 20.72 11.57
N ALA A 11 -11.70 20.02 11.03
CA ALA A 11 -13.06 20.58 11.08
C ALA A 11 -14.19 19.55 11.09
N LYS A 12 -14.33 18.83 12.22
CA LYS A 12 -15.61 18.35 12.80
C LYS A 12 -15.33 18.13 14.29
N GLY A 13 -16.03 18.65 15.28
CA GLY A 13 -17.34 19.25 15.39
C GLY A 13 -17.73 19.02 16.86
N GLU A 14 -17.87 20.11 17.60
CA GLU A 14 -18.70 20.38 18.80
C GLU A 14 -18.86 19.35 19.94
N MET A 15 -18.73 19.91 21.15
CA MET A 15 -18.91 19.37 22.50
C MET A 15 -19.96 18.25 22.65
N SER A 16 -19.53 17.13 23.23
CA SER A 16 -20.39 16.24 24.02
C SER A 16 -19.67 15.90 25.32
N ASP A 17 -20.22 16.41 26.43
CA ASP A 17 -19.82 16.10 27.81
C ASP A 17 -19.76 14.59 28.06
N LYS A 18 -18.56 14.05 28.33
CA LYS A 18 -18.41 12.74 28.99
C LYS A 18 -17.03 12.69 29.68
N PRO A 19 -16.95 12.18 30.92
CA PRO A 19 -15.85 12.51 31.83
C PRO A 19 -14.52 11.98 31.29
N GLU A 20 -13.45 12.73 31.55
CA GLU A 20 -12.06 12.32 31.37
C GLU A 20 -11.87 10.91 31.92
N SER A 21 -11.98 9.92 31.02
CA SER A 21 -11.35 8.63 31.22
C SER A 21 -9.88 8.96 31.35
N SER A 22 -9.35 8.81 32.55
CA SER A 22 -7.95 9.00 32.88
C SER A 22 -7.10 8.29 31.83
N LYS A 23 -6.64 9.03 30.82
CA LYS A 23 -5.67 8.56 29.86
C LYS A 23 -4.42 8.33 30.68
N THR A 24 -4.08 7.08 30.95
CA THR A 24 -2.92 6.81 31.77
C THR A 24 -1.71 7.12 30.90
N ARG A 25 -0.89 8.07 31.33
CA ARG A 25 0.32 8.54 30.64
C ARG A 25 1.28 7.40 30.21
N LEU A 26 1.15 6.24 30.86
CA LEU A 26 1.87 4.99 30.55
C LEU A 26 1.47 4.36 29.21
N GLU A 27 0.24 4.57 28.75
CA GLU A 27 -0.25 4.04 27.47
C GLU A 27 0.36 4.82 26.29
N GLU A 28 0.61 6.12 26.42
CA GLU A 28 1.08 6.96 25.33
C GLU A 28 2.54 6.64 24.95
N ASP A 29 3.44 6.55 25.94
CA ASP A 29 4.87 6.34 25.71
C ASP A 29 5.24 4.93 25.18
N ILE A 30 4.43 3.91 25.48
CA ILE A 30 4.70 2.52 25.08
C ILE A 30 4.05 2.19 23.74
N ILE A 31 2.85 2.71 23.51
CA ILE A 31 1.99 2.30 22.39
C ILE A 31 2.33 3.11 21.12
N GLU A 32 2.63 4.39 21.25
CA GLU A 32 2.93 5.28 20.12
C GLU A 32 4.11 4.83 19.24
N PRO A 33 5.26 4.36 19.78
CA PRO A 33 6.35 3.82 18.96
C PRO A 33 6.02 2.48 18.28
N LEU A 34 5.01 1.74 18.77
CA LEU A 34 4.57 0.48 18.17
C LEU A 34 3.65 0.69 16.97
N PHE A 35 2.90 1.80 16.92
CA PHE A 35 2.02 2.14 15.80
C PHE A 35 2.75 2.69 14.57
N GLN A 36 4.00 3.12 14.71
CA GLN A 36 4.84 3.61 13.61
C GLN A 36 5.70 2.49 12.98
N LYS A 37 5.51 1.25 13.41
CA LYS A 37 6.25 0.11 12.87
C LYS A 37 5.57 -0.40 11.61
N ASP A 38 6.28 -0.35 10.49
CA ASP A 38 5.84 -1.00 9.27
C ASP A 38 5.89 -2.53 9.45
N PHE A 39 4.71 -3.15 9.45
CA PHE A 39 4.57 -4.60 9.57
C PHE A 39 4.97 -5.32 8.28
N LEU A 40 4.77 -4.71 7.10
CA LEU A 40 5.06 -5.38 5.82
C LEU A 40 6.57 -5.57 5.60
N SER A 41 7.40 -4.67 6.11
CA SER A 41 8.87 -4.82 6.04
C SER A 41 9.45 -5.78 7.09
N GLN A 42 8.69 -6.16 8.11
CA GLN A 42 9.09 -7.17 9.10
C GLN A 42 8.60 -8.58 8.75
N LEU A 43 7.64 -8.69 7.83
CA LEU A 43 7.11 -9.96 7.38
C LEU A 43 8.05 -10.58 6.33
N PRO A 44 8.11 -11.92 6.25
CA PRO A 44 8.63 -12.60 5.07
C PRO A 44 7.90 -12.14 3.81
N GLU A 45 8.62 -12.06 2.70
CA GLU A 45 8.15 -11.45 1.46
C GLU A 45 6.84 -12.09 0.97
N GLU A 46 6.71 -13.42 1.06
CA GLU A 46 5.53 -14.17 0.65
C GLU A 46 4.25 -13.79 1.42
N ILE A 47 4.38 -13.50 2.72
CA ILE A 47 3.23 -13.13 3.55
C ILE A 47 2.81 -11.70 3.24
N ALA A 48 3.77 -10.78 3.11
CA ALA A 48 3.51 -9.42 2.69
C ALA A 48 2.79 -9.39 1.32
N TYR A 49 3.26 -10.22 0.38
CA TYR A 49 2.62 -10.42 -0.92
C TYR A 49 1.17 -10.87 -0.81
N ARG A 50 0.90 -11.89 0.01
CA ARG A 50 -0.46 -12.40 0.18
C ARG A 50 -1.40 -11.35 0.73
N ILE A 51 -0.95 -10.52 1.66
CA ILE A 51 -1.77 -9.42 2.23
C ILE A 51 -2.11 -8.41 1.13
N ILE A 52 -1.10 -7.95 0.39
CA ILE A 52 -1.27 -6.95 -0.68
C ILE A 52 -2.13 -7.52 -1.82
N ALA A 53 -2.06 -8.83 -2.11
CA ALA A 53 -2.85 -9.51 -3.15
C ALA A 53 -4.38 -9.31 -3.01
N TYR A 54 -4.88 -9.18 -1.78
CA TYR A 54 -6.30 -8.95 -1.51
C TYR A 54 -6.78 -7.54 -1.81
N LEU A 55 -5.88 -6.58 -2.02
CA LEU A 55 -6.23 -5.19 -2.27
C LEU A 55 -6.79 -4.98 -3.69
N THR A 56 -7.68 -4.00 -3.83
CA THR A 56 -8.16 -3.61 -5.16
C THR A 56 -7.06 -2.87 -5.94
N PRO A 57 -7.12 -2.80 -7.29
CA PRO A 57 -6.17 -2.00 -8.07
C PRO A 57 -6.09 -0.53 -7.63
N CYS A 58 -7.20 0.05 -7.18
CA CYS A 58 -7.21 1.41 -6.64
C CYS A 58 -6.40 1.47 -5.34
N ASP A 59 -6.64 0.56 -4.41
CA ASP A 59 -5.93 0.52 -3.12
C ASP A 59 -4.44 0.25 -3.31
N LEU A 60 -4.05 -0.57 -4.30
CA LEU A 60 -2.64 -0.83 -4.63
C LEU A 60 -1.87 0.45 -4.98
N THR A 61 -2.50 1.37 -5.72
CA THR A 61 -1.85 2.64 -6.08
C THR A 61 -1.67 3.57 -4.88
N VAL A 62 -2.61 3.53 -3.93
CA VAL A 62 -2.49 4.26 -2.66
C VAL A 62 -1.40 3.63 -1.79
N CYS A 63 -1.39 2.29 -1.67
CA CYS A 63 -0.39 1.56 -0.89
C CYS A 63 1.03 1.74 -1.42
N ALA A 64 1.20 1.83 -2.74
CA ALA A 64 2.50 2.13 -3.34
C ALA A 64 3.07 3.50 -2.91
N GLY A 65 2.19 4.44 -2.53
CA GLY A 65 2.59 5.77 -2.07
C GLY A 65 3.01 5.86 -0.59
N VAL A 66 2.84 4.80 0.20
CA VAL A 66 3.08 4.85 1.67
C VAL A 66 4.57 4.78 1.99
N LEU A 67 5.28 3.79 1.43
CA LEU A 67 6.70 3.55 1.69
C LEU A 67 7.37 2.86 0.49
N ARG A 68 8.69 3.02 0.33
CA ARG A 68 9.48 2.37 -0.74
C ARG A 68 9.34 0.85 -0.77
N THR A 69 9.28 0.20 0.40
CA THR A 69 9.09 -1.27 0.47
C THR A 69 7.72 -1.67 -0.06
N TRP A 70 6.68 -0.90 0.29
CA TRP A 70 5.31 -1.12 -0.18
C TRP A 70 5.21 -0.87 -1.68
N GLN A 71 5.88 0.17 -2.18
CA GLN A 71 5.98 0.45 -3.60
C GLN A 71 6.54 -0.75 -4.37
N ARG A 72 7.67 -1.31 -3.92
CA ARG A 72 8.29 -2.47 -4.56
C ARG A 72 7.37 -3.69 -4.60
N LEU A 73 6.61 -3.93 -3.53
CA LEU A 73 5.65 -5.04 -3.47
C LEU A 73 4.42 -4.80 -4.36
N CYS A 74 3.94 -3.55 -4.43
CA CYS A 74 2.75 -3.19 -5.21
C CYS A 74 3.04 -3.07 -6.71
N GLU A 75 4.26 -2.72 -7.11
CA GLU A 75 4.65 -2.56 -8.52
C GLU A 75 5.06 -3.88 -9.21
N ASP A 76 5.11 -5.00 -8.49
CA ASP A 76 5.54 -6.26 -9.09
C ASP A 76 4.50 -6.84 -10.07
N ASP A 77 5.02 -7.33 -11.19
CA ASP A 77 4.31 -8.07 -12.22
C ASP A 77 3.42 -9.21 -11.66
N ARG A 78 3.86 -9.90 -10.61
CA ARG A 78 3.12 -11.01 -9.98
C ARG A 78 1.77 -10.58 -9.42
N MET A 79 1.65 -9.32 -9.00
CA MET A 79 0.41 -8.72 -8.50
C MET A 79 -0.52 -8.30 -9.64
N TRP A 80 0.04 -7.66 -10.67
CA TRP A 80 -0.73 -7.09 -11.75
C TRP A 80 -1.17 -8.11 -12.80
N ARG A 81 -0.37 -9.14 -13.08
CA ARG A 81 -0.72 -10.20 -14.04
C ARG A 81 -2.10 -10.84 -13.78
N PRO A 82 -2.41 -11.38 -12.59
CA PRO A 82 -3.71 -12.00 -12.34
C PRO A 82 -4.85 -10.97 -12.42
N LYS A 83 -4.66 -9.75 -11.89
CA LYS A 83 -5.68 -8.68 -11.93
C LYS A 83 -5.94 -8.18 -13.35
N CYS A 84 -4.91 -8.11 -14.19
CA CYS A 84 -5.01 -7.77 -15.60
C CYS A 84 -5.72 -8.89 -16.38
N LEU A 85 -5.38 -10.15 -16.12
CA LEU A 85 -6.03 -11.30 -16.75
C LEU A 85 -7.51 -11.39 -16.39
N GLU A 86 -7.88 -11.13 -15.14
CA GLU A 86 -9.28 -11.05 -14.69
C GLU A 86 -10.08 -10.00 -15.47
N LYS A 87 -9.44 -8.89 -15.85
CA LYS A 87 -10.03 -7.84 -16.70
C LYS A 87 -9.90 -8.11 -18.21
N GLY A 88 -9.34 -9.25 -18.61
CA GLY A 88 -9.19 -9.63 -20.02
C GLY A 88 -8.01 -8.98 -20.74
N TYR A 89 -7.08 -8.34 -20.02
CA TYR A 89 -5.85 -7.83 -20.61
C TYR A 89 -4.86 -8.98 -20.83
N VAL A 90 -4.48 -9.20 -22.09
CA VAL A 90 -3.44 -10.16 -22.48
C VAL A 90 -2.12 -9.44 -22.72
N LYS A 91 -1.02 -10.03 -22.26
CA LYS A 91 0.31 -9.52 -22.59
C LYS A 91 0.57 -9.77 -24.06
N PHE A 92 0.86 -8.70 -24.80
CA PHE A 92 1.34 -8.85 -26.18
C PHE A 92 2.80 -9.30 -26.10
N ASP A 93 3.04 -10.59 -26.27
CA ASP A 93 4.40 -11.07 -26.50
C ASP A 93 4.81 -10.54 -27.88
N ALA A 94 5.60 -9.46 -27.88
CA ALA A 94 6.21 -8.98 -29.11
C ALA A 94 6.89 -10.19 -29.78
N PRO A 95 6.66 -10.43 -31.09
CA PRO A 95 7.33 -11.53 -31.77
C PRO A 95 8.83 -11.35 -31.54
N ARG A 96 9.48 -12.37 -30.95
CA ARG A 96 10.94 -12.37 -30.85
C ARG A 96 11.43 -12.17 -32.28
N CYS A 97 12.07 -11.04 -32.57
CA CYS A 97 12.83 -10.88 -33.80
C CYS A 97 13.93 -11.94 -33.76
N VAL A 98 13.65 -13.11 -34.33
CA VAL A 98 14.69 -14.08 -34.65
C VAL A 98 15.41 -13.45 -35.82
N SER A 99 16.52 -12.76 -35.54
CA SER A 99 17.42 -12.29 -36.56
C SER A 99 17.94 -13.51 -37.30
N VAL A 100 17.31 -13.86 -38.42
CA VAL A 100 17.82 -14.87 -39.36
C VAL A 100 18.98 -14.21 -40.10
N LEU A 101 20.12 -14.12 -39.42
CA LEU A 101 21.39 -13.73 -40.02
C LEU A 101 22.10 -15.01 -40.43
N SER A 102 21.75 -15.50 -41.62
CA SER A 102 22.56 -16.48 -42.33
C SER A 102 22.33 -16.35 -43.83
N LYS A 103 23.22 -15.60 -44.48
CA LYS A 103 23.96 -16.00 -45.68
C LYS A 103 25.05 -14.98 -45.94
#